data_AF-A0A8F9RNE0-F1
#
_entry.id   AF-A0A8F9RNE0-F1
#
_cell.length_a   1.000
_cell.length_b   1.000
_cell.length_c   1.000
_cell.angle_alpha   90.00
_cell.angle_beta   90.00
_cell.angle_gamma   90.00
#
_symmetry.space_group_name_H-M   'P 1'
#
loop_
_entity.id
_entity.type
_entity.pdbx_description
1 polymer ?
#
loop_
_entity_poly.entity_id
_entity_poly.type
_entity_poly.pdbx_seq_one_letter_code
_entity_poly.pdbx_strand_id
1 'polypeptide(L)'
;MIKNYLILFVLTMIISCKTDEKKSYDKFIVDQNIINNDTIKLLSKYPELKLFEDEIFESKTRTAYIIETTNLFKIDNYKCETFYKNDTLNILLNNSNEYFGNGILIKVFDGEFFIKDIDPKTLHRERKFIKTSLVYQKLILNKNNFQKNDSIYGFIHYNTKVESFTKDFRGYFKAVIK
;
A
#
# COMPACT_ATOMS: atom_id res chain seq x y z
N MET A 1 -12.98 54.49 5.94
CA MET A 1 -13.12 53.75 4.68
C MET A 1 -12.42 52.37 4.70
N ILE A 2 -12.37 51.66 5.85
CA ILE A 2 -11.58 50.42 6.03
C ILE A 2 -12.43 49.25 6.60
N LYS A 3 -13.72 49.46 6.90
CA LYS A 3 -14.56 48.46 7.57
C LYS A 3 -15.26 47.45 6.64
N ASN A 4 -15.28 47.67 5.32
CA ASN A 4 -16.05 46.82 4.40
C ASN A 4 -15.22 45.75 3.66
N TYR A 5 -13.89 45.74 3.79
CA TYR A 5 -13.05 44.73 3.12
C TYR A 5 -12.77 43.49 3.97
N LEU A 6 -13.01 43.54 5.29
CA LEU A 6 -12.73 42.40 6.18
C LEU A 6 -13.72 41.24 6.00
N ILE A 7 -14.94 41.53 5.53
CA ILE A 7 -16.00 40.52 5.32
C ILE A 7 -15.74 39.70 4.05
N LEU A 8 -15.06 40.27 3.06
CA LEU A 8 -14.79 39.58 1.78
C LEU A 8 -13.65 38.55 1.88
N PHE A 9 -12.76 38.67 2.88
CA PHE A 9 -11.64 37.74 3.06
C PHE A 9 -12.02 36.47 3.86
N VAL A 10 -13.11 36.53 4.63
CA VAL A 10 -13.59 35.37 5.42
C VAL A 10 -14.43 34.40 4.57
N LEU A 11 -15.06 34.90 3.50
CA LEU A 11 -15.94 34.09 2.65
C LEU A 11 -15.19 33.18 1.65
N THR A 12 -13.93 33.47 1.35
CA THR A 12 -13.12 32.69 0.38
C THR A 12 -12.44 31.46 1.01
N MET A 13 -12.45 31.32 2.34
CA MET A 13 -11.87 30.17 3.05
C MET A 13 -12.74 28.90 3.02
N ILE A 14 -13.99 28.95 2.53
CA ILE A 14 -14.98 27.89 2.77
C ILE A 14 -15.12 26.88 1.61
N ILE A 15 -14.54 27.12 0.42
CA ILE A 15 -14.92 26.33 -0.79
C ILE A 15 -13.86 25.32 -1.27
N SER A 16 -12.69 25.20 -0.64
CA SER A 16 -11.74 24.13 -1.02
C SER A 16 -11.93 22.85 -0.20
N CYS A 17 -13.18 22.40 -0.04
CA CYS A 17 -13.45 21.03 0.37
C CYS A 17 -13.37 20.18 -0.91
N LYS A 18 -12.17 19.71 -1.26
CA LYS A 18 -12.04 18.65 -2.27
C LYS A 18 -12.88 17.48 -1.78
N THR A 19 -13.84 17.03 -2.58
CA THR A 19 -14.59 15.82 -2.28
C THR A 19 -13.60 14.68 -2.14
N ASP A 20 -13.37 14.26 -0.90
CA ASP A 20 -12.48 13.14 -0.61
C ASP A 20 -13.00 11.91 -1.35
N GLU A 21 -12.09 11.28 -2.08
CA GLU A 21 -12.28 9.96 -2.66
C GLU A 21 -12.92 9.03 -1.61
N LYS A 22 -14.04 8.38 -1.93
CA LYS A 22 -14.78 7.54 -0.99
C LYS A 22 -13.93 6.32 -0.61
N LYS A 23 -13.13 6.46 0.44
CA LYS A 23 -12.26 5.41 0.97
C LYS A 23 -13.11 4.33 1.62
N SER A 24 -12.85 3.08 1.28
CA SER A 24 -13.43 1.94 1.99
C SER A 24 -12.48 1.54 3.11
N TYR A 25 -12.84 1.94 4.34
CA TYR A 25 -12.10 1.58 5.53
C TYR A 25 -12.59 0.21 6.03
N ASP A 26 -11.66 -0.67 6.37
CA ASP A 26 -11.95 -1.94 7.03
C ASP A 26 -11.01 -2.16 8.21
N LYS A 27 -11.44 -3.00 9.16
CA LYS A 27 -10.58 -3.44 10.27
C LYS A 27 -9.61 -4.51 9.78
N PHE A 28 -8.34 -4.39 10.17
CA PHE A 28 -7.39 -5.49 9.95
C PHE A 28 -7.48 -6.52 11.08
N ILE A 29 -7.04 -7.73 10.79
CA ILE A 29 -7.01 -8.84 11.73
C ILE A 29 -5.61 -8.93 12.33
N VAL A 30 -5.54 -9.19 13.64
CA VAL A 30 -4.27 -9.48 14.32
C VAL A 30 -4.11 -10.99 14.43
N ASP A 31 -3.00 -11.51 13.92
CA ASP A 31 -2.62 -12.92 14.08
C ASP A 31 -1.12 -13.02 14.40
N GLN A 32 -0.79 -13.24 15.67
CA GLN A 32 0.59 -13.40 16.12
C GLN A 32 1.27 -14.64 15.52
N ASN A 33 0.49 -15.66 15.13
CA ASN A 33 1.00 -16.90 14.57
C ASN A 33 1.35 -16.77 13.09
N ILE A 34 1.04 -15.65 12.43
CA ILE A 34 1.37 -15.43 11.01
C ILE A 34 2.88 -15.57 10.75
N ILE A 35 3.71 -15.25 11.74
CA ILE A 35 5.18 -15.39 11.69
C ILE A 35 5.58 -16.85 11.44
N ASN A 36 4.77 -17.81 11.89
CA ASN A 36 5.01 -19.23 11.74
C ASN A 36 4.58 -19.78 10.37
N ASN A 37 3.93 -18.98 9.53
CA ASN A 37 3.53 -19.39 8.19
C ASN A 37 4.75 -19.78 7.34
N ASP A 38 4.66 -20.89 6.62
CA ASP A 38 5.78 -21.41 5.84
C ASP A 38 6.24 -20.45 4.75
N THR A 39 5.32 -19.70 4.13
CA THR A 39 5.68 -18.66 3.14
C THR A 39 6.53 -17.57 3.78
N ILE A 40 6.16 -17.09 4.96
CA ILE A 40 6.92 -16.07 5.69
C ILE A 40 8.30 -16.59 6.12
N LYS A 41 8.38 -17.85 6.55
CA LYS A 41 9.66 -18.49 6.85
C LYS A 41 10.54 -18.57 5.60
N LEU A 42 9.98 -18.92 4.44
CA LEU A 42 10.71 -18.97 3.17
C LEU A 42 11.20 -17.59 2.75
N LEU A 43 10.41 -16.53 2.93
CA LEU A 43 10.84 -15.14 2.65
C LEU A 43 12.13 -14.77 3.39
N SER A 44 12.33 -15.30 4.61
CA SER A 44 13.54 -15.06 5.40
C SER A 44 14.76 -15.85 4.94
N LYS A 45 14.59 -16.86 4.09
CA LYS A 45 15.67 -17.73 3.59
C LYS A 45 16.23 -17.28 2.24
N TYR A 46 15.41 -16.65 1.41
CA TYR A 46 15.80 -16.25 0.05
C TYR A 46 16.19 -14.78 -0.02
N PRO A 47 17.16 -14.43 -0.87
CA PRO A 47 17.49 -13.04 -1.14
C PRO A 47 16.31 -12.31 -1.79
N GLU A 48 16.34 -10.99 -1.72
CA GLU A 48 15.35 -10.17 -2.40
C GLU A 48 15.42 -10.35 -3.93
N LEU A 49 14.27 -10.24 -4.59
CA LEU A 49 14.22 -10.30 -6.06
C LEU A 49 14.95 -9.10 -6.66
N LYS A 50 15.79 -9.30 -7.67
CA LYS A 50 16.31 -8.20 -8.49
C LYS A 50 15.32 -7.95 -9.62
N LEU A 51 14.67 -6.79 -9.61
CA LEU A 51 13.68 -6.45 -10.64
C LEU A 51 14.31 -5.74 -11.84
N PHE A 52 15.40 -5.01 -11.61
CA PHE A 52 16.10 -4.20 -12.61
C PHE A 52 17.62 -4.30 -12.42
N GLU A 53 18.40 -4.13 -13.49
CA GLU A 53 19.85 -4.35 -13.45
C GLU A 53 20.59 -3.36 -12.53
N ASP A 54 20.13 -2.13 -12.47
CA ASP A 54 20.68 -1.00 -11.72
C ASP A 54 20.12 -0.89 -10.28
N GLU A 55 19.24 -1.80 -9.90
CA GLU A 55 18.59 -1.77 -8.59
C GLU A 55 19.57 -2.02 -7.43
N ILE A 56 19.48 -1.17 -6.40
CA ILE A 56 20.17 -1.36 -5.12
C ILE A 56 19.25 -2.13 -4.17
N PHE A 57 19.73 -3.25 -3.63
CA PHE A 57 18.95 -4.04 -2.68
C PHE A 57 18.76 -3.30 -1.36
N GLU A 58 17.50 -2.97 -1.03
CA GLU A 58 17.14 -2.41 0.28
C GLU A 58 17.08 -3.47 1.39
N SER A 59 16.89 -4.74 1.02
CA SER A 59 16.76 -5.86 1.95
C SER A 59 17.63 -7.02 1.51
N LYS A 60 18.23 -7.70 2.49
CA LYS A 60 19.01 -8.94 2.26
C LYS A 60 18.12 -10.18 2.10
N THR A 61 16.85 -10.09 2.50
CA THR A 61 15.87 -11.18 2.39
C THR A 61 14.66 -10.74 1.59
N ARG A 62 13.97 -11.69 0.96
CA ARG A 62 12.74 -11.42 0.21
C ARG A 62 11.68 -10.78 1.12
N THR A 63 11.08 -9.70 0.66
CA THR A 63 10.08 -8.95 1.45
C THR A 63 8.64 -9.34 1.11
N ALA A 64 8.39 -9.94 -0.07
CA ALA A 64 7.04 -10.34 -0.45
C ALA A 64 6.98 -11.60 -1.33
N TYR A 65 5.90 -12.35 -1.14
CA TYR A 65 5.42 -13.37 -2.06
C TYR A 65 3.94 -13.08 -2.31
N ILE A 66 3.70 -12.32 -3.37
CA ILE A 66 2.38 -11.83 -3.75
C ILE A 66 2.13 -12.22 -5.18
N ILE A 67 0.92 -12.67 -5.45
CA ILE A 67 0.42 -12.96 -6.78
C ILE A 67 -0.67 -11.94 -7.07
N GLU A 68 -0.50 -11.20 -8.14
CA GLU A 68 -1.56 -10.44 -8.79
C GLU A 68 -2.06 -11.25 -10.00
N THR A 69 -3.37 -11.46 -10.07
CA THR A 69 -4.04 -12.07 -11.22
C THR A 69 -5.07 -11.09 -11.77
N THR A 70 -4.99 -10.83 -13.07
CA THR A 70 -6.03 -10.14 -13.83
C THR A 70 -6.63 -11.11 -14.85
N ASN A 71 -7.64 -10.66 -15.59
CA ASN A 71 -8.15 -11.40 -16.76
C ASN A 71 -7.13 -11.50 -17.91
N LEU A 72 -6.02 -10.75 -17.87
CA LEU A 72 -5.04 -10.68 -18.95
C LEU A 72 -3.68 -11.30 -18.59
N PHE A 73 -3.25 -11.19 -17.33
CA PHE A 73 -1.90 -11.56 -16.92
C PHE A 73 -1.83 -11.96 -15.44
N LYS A 74 -0.73 -12.63 -15.10
CA LYS A 74 -0.35 -12.97 -13.73
C LYS A 74 1.04 -12.39 -13.45
N ILE A 75 1.19 -11.71 -12.33
CA ILE A 75 2.44 -11.04 -11.91
C ILE A 75 2.75 -11.47 -10.48
N ASP A 76 4.02 -11.80 -10.18
CA ASP A 76 4.43 -12.29 -8.87
C ASP A 76 5.77 -11.73 -8.33
N ASN A 77 6.23 -10.63 -8.92
CA ASN A 77 7.53 -10.00 -8.66
C ASN A 77 7.42 -8.75 -7.76
N TYR A 78 6.53 -8.79 -6.76
CA TYR A 78 6.34 -7.68 -5.83
C TYR A 78 7.37 -7.67 -4.70
N LYS A 79 7.59 -6.47 -4.16
CA LYS A 79 8.35 -6.18 -2.94
C LYS A 79 7.50 -5.44 -1.94
N CYS A 80 7.92 -5.46 -0.68
CA CYS A 80 7.27 -4.73 0.41
C CYS A 80 8.22 -3.69 1.00
N GLU A 81 7.76 -2.44 1.04
CA GLU A 81 8.38 -1.36 1.80
C GLU A 81 7.40 -0.85 2.86
N THR A 82 7.90 -0.53 4.06
CA THR A 82 7.08 -0.01 5.15
C THR A 82 7.70 1.22 5.78
N PHE A 83 6.89 2.26 6.00
CA PHE A 83 7.34 3.52 6.59
C PHE A 83 6.19 4.25 7.28
N TYR A 84 6.52 5.07 8.28
CA TYR A 84 5.56 6.00 8.86
C TYR A 84 5.46 7.29 8.06
N LYS A 85 4.22 7.80 7.97
CA LYS A 85 3.95 9.19 7.59
C LYS A 85 2.94 9.75 8.58
N ASN A 86 3.41 10.59 9.50
CA ASN A 86 2.67 10.97 10.71
C ASN A 86 2.22 9.70 11.46
N ASP A 87 0.97 9.64 11.91
CA ASP A 87 0.42 8.49 12.66
C ASP A 87 -0.08 7.35 11.77
N THR A 88 0.18 7.42 10.46
CA THR A 88 -0.21 6.37 9.50
C THR A 88 0.98 5.50 9.15
N LEU A 89 0.85 4.20 9.40
CA LEU A 89 1.76 3.20 8.86
C LEU A 89 1.39 2.96 7.39
N ASN A 90 2.37 3.13 6.51
CA ASN A 90 2.22 2.87 5.08
C ASN A 90 2.92 1.55 4.76
N ILE A 91 2.20 0.65 4.11
CA ILE A 91 2.72 -0.62 3.58
C ILE A 91 2.57 -0.56 2.07
N LEU A 92 3.70 -0.43 1.38
CA LEU A 92 3.78 -0.31 -0.06
C LEU A 92 4.16 -1.67 -0.64
N LEU A 93 3.26 -2.25 -1.42
CA LEU A 93 3.46 -3.52 -2.10
C LEU A 93 3.48 -3.26 -3.61
N ASN A 94 4.67 -3.19 -4.21
CA ASN A 94 4.83 -2.80 -5.61
C ASN A 94 5.95 -3.57 -6.32
N ASN A 95 6.01 -3.46 -7.64
CA ASN A 95 7.09 -3.97 -8.48
C ASN A 95 7.74 -2.85 -9.32
N SER A 96 7.93 -1.68 -8.72
CA SER A 96 8.37 -0.45 -9.41
C SER A 96 9.89 -0.36 -9.60
N ASN A 97 10.34 0.27 -10.69
CA ASN A 97 11.72 0.78 -10.88
C ASN A 97 11.84 2.29 -10.65
N GLU A 98 10.91 2.90 -9.93
CA GLU A 98 10.77 4.36 -9.80
C GLU A 98 10.34 5.10 -11.08
N TYR A 99 10.34 4.47 -12.26
CA TYR A 99 9.88 5.07 -13.51
C TYR A 99 8.49 4.59 -13.93
N PHE A 100 8.16 3.33 -13.68
CA PHE A 100 6.84 2.73 -13.81
C PHE A 100 6.68 1.64 -12.76
N GLY A 101 5.45 1.34 -12.36
CA GLY A 101 5.21 0.27 -11.39
C GLY A 101 3.74 0.02 -11.14
N ASN A 102 3.42 -1.23 -10.84
CA ASN A 102 2.11 -1.64 -10.39
C ASN A 102 2.17 -2.00 -8.90
N GLY A 103 1.03 -2.00 -8.23
CA GLY A 103 0.94 -2.39 -6.84
C GLY A 103 -0.17 -1.68 -6.09
N ILE A 104 -0.05 -1.72 -4.77
CA ILE A 104 -0.98 -1.09 -3.85
C ILE A 104 -0.24 -0.38 -2.72
N LEU A 105 -0.85 0.68 -2.21
CA LEU A 105 -0.48 1.32 -0.96
C LEU A 105 -1.57 1.04 0.07
N ILE A 106 -1.21 0.30 1.11
CA ILE A 106 -2.06 0.06 2.26
C ILE A 106 -1.73 1.12 3.31
N LYS A 107 -2.75 1.80 3.81
CA LYS A 107 -2.62 2.80 4.88
C LYS A 107 -3.31 2.29 6.12
N VAL A 108 -2.54 2.08 7.18
CA VAL A 108 -3.00 1.55 8.46
C VAL A 108 -2.93 2.64 9.51
N PHE A 109 -4.05 2.88 10.18
CA PHE A 109 -4.15 3.81 11.32
C PHE A 109 -5.33 3.37 12.19
N ASP A 110 -5.18 3.48 13.50
CA ASP A 110 -6.26 3.24 14.47
C ASP A 110 -7.03 1.91 14.31
N GLY A 111 -6.32 0.79 14.10
CA GLY A 111 -6.96 -0.53 13.94
C GLY A 111 -7.66 -0.75 12.59
N GLU A 112 -7.68 0.27 11.74
CA GLU A 112 -8.31 0.26 10.43
C GLU A 112 -7.26 0.39 9.33
N PHE A 113 -7.68 0.04 8.12
CA PHE A 113 -6.90 0.26 6.92
C PHE A 113 -7.78 0.61 5.72
N PHE A 114 -7.14 1.21 4.72
CA PHE A 114 -7.69 1.28 3.38
C PHE A 114 -6.56 1.11 2.36
N ILE A 115 -6.94 0.75 1.14
CA ILE A 115 -6.02 0.46 0.06
C ILE A 115 -6.18 1.51 -1.05
N LYS A 116 -5.07 1.92 -1.65
CA LYS A 116 -5.04 2.68 -2.90
C LYS A 116 -4.26 1.90 -3.96
N ASP A 117 -4.86 1.72 -5.13
CA ASP A 117 -4.17 1.14 -6.29
C ASP A 117 -3.24 2.17 -6.92
N ILE A 118 -1.99 1.76 -7.17
CA ILE A 118 -1.02 2.58 -7.89
C ILE A 118 -1.44 2.63 -9.35
N ASP A 119 -1.39 3.82 -9.94
CA ASP A 119 -1.61 3.96 -11.38
C ASP A 119 -0.36 3.51 -12.15
N PRO A 120 -0.41 2.37 -12.89
CA PRO A 120 0.74 1.88 -13.63
C PRO A 120 1.17 2.79 -14.78
N LYS A 121 0.33 3.77 -15.17
CA LYS A 121 0.66 4.78 -16.17
C LYS A 121 1.43 5.97 -15.59
N THR A 122 1.64 6.00 -14.27
CA THR A 122 2.41 7.08 -13.64
C THR A 122 3.88 6.95 -14.02
N LEU A 123 4.44 8.03 -14.56
CA LEU A 123 5.83 8.12 -14.95
C LEU A 123 6.62 9.05 -14.02
N HIS A 124 7.96 9.03 -14.16
CA HIS A 124 8.87 10.03 -13.59
C HIS A 124 8.82 10.17 -12.06
N ARG A 125 8.89 9.05 -11.32
CA ARG A 125 8.94 9.02 -9.84
C ARG A 125 7.74 9.63 -9.14
N GLU A 126 6.70 10.00 -9.88
CA GLU A 126 5.43 10.37 -9.27
C GLU A 126 4.71 9.12 -8.76
N ARG A 127 3.88 9.30 -7.72
CA ARG A 127 2.96 8.26 -7.25
C ARG A 127 1.54 8.78 -7.35
N LYS A 128 0.84 8.37 -8.39
CA LYS A 128 -0.59 8.60 -8.55
C LYS A 128 -1.36 7.31 -8.27
N PHE A 129 -2.64 7.48 -7.97
CA PHE A 129 -3.53 6.37 -7.64
C PHE A 129 -4.69 6.39 -8.62
N ILE A 130 -5.09 5.20 -9.08
CA ILE A 130 -6.29 5.04 -9.89
C ILE A 130 -7.51 4.84 -9.01
N LYS A 131 -8.66 5.32 -9.48
CA LYS A 131 -9.95 4.99 -8.88
C LYS A 131 -10.26 3.53 -9.19
N THR A 132 -10.66 2.80 -8.15
CA THR A 132 -11.09 1.41 -8.26
C THR A 132 -12.38 1.19 -7.48
N SER A 133 -13.12 0.15 -7.86
CA SER A 133 -14.32 -0.27 -7.14
C SER A 133 -13.98 -1.52 -6.35
N LEU A 134 -13.86 -1.37 -5.03
CA LEU A 134 -13.59 -2.46 -4.11
C LEU A 134 -14.66 -3.56 -4.24
N VAL A 135 -14.20 -4.80 -4.38
CA VAL A 135 -15.05 -5.99 -4.25
C VAL A 135 -14.85 -6.61 -2.88
N TYR A 136 -13.59 -6.78 -2.45
CA TYR A 136 -13.21 -7.38 -1.18
C TYR A 136 -11.81 -6.93 -0.74
N GLN A 137 -11.61 -6.75 0.56
CA GLN A 137 -10.27 -6.55 1.13
C GLN A 137 -10.13 -7.24 2.48
N LYS A 138 -8.95 -7.79 2.74
CA LYS A 138 -8.56 -8.39 4.02
C LYS A 138 -7.07 -8.16 4.24
N LEU A 139 -6.76 -7.61 5.41
CA LEU A 139 -5.41 -7.45 5.90
C LEU A 139 -5.25 -8.23 7.21
N ILE A 140 -4.21 -9.04 7.32
CA ILE A 140 -3.78 -9.67 8.57
C ILE A 140 -2.38 -9.14 8.90
N LEU A 141 -2.16 -8.70 10.13
CA LEU A 141 -0.87 -8.25 10.64
C LEU A 141 -0.51 -9.02 11.91
N ASN A 142 0.79 -9.15 12.21
CA ASN A 142 1.25 -9.84 13.42
C ASN A 142 0.91 -9.13 14.73
N LYS A 143 0.66 -7.82 14.70
CA LYS A 143 0.26 -7.00 15.85
C LYS A 143 -0.55 -5.78 15.41
N ASN A 144 -1.17 -5.10 16.36
CA ASN A 144 -1.99 -3.90 16.13
C ASN A 144 -1.26 -2.58 16.34
N ASN A 145 -0.10 -2.59 17.02
CA ASN A 145 0.69 -1.42 17.27
C ASN A 145 2.14 -1.66 16.86
N PHE A 146 2.71 -0.70 16.14
CA PHE A 146 4.04 -0.77 15.60
C PHE A 146 4.83 0.49 15.96
N GLN A 147 6.14 0.34 15.97
CA GLN A 147 7.12 1.39 16.14
C GLN A 147 8.12 1.30 14.99
N LYS A 148 8.86 2.37 14.77
CA LYS A 148 10.00 2.35 13.84
C LYS A 148 10.98 1.24 14.23
N ASN A 149 11.53 0.58 13.23
CA ASN A 149 12.40 -0.60 13.31
C ASN A 149 11.73 -1.91 13.76
N ASP A 150 10.42 -1.92 14.00
CA ASP A 150 9.71 -3.17 14.21
C ASP A 150 9.69 -4.02 12.93
N SER A 151 9.76 -5.33 13.12
CA SER A 151 9.41 -6.27 12.06
C SER A 151 7.89 -6.41 11.95
N ILE A 152 7.39 -6.24 10.73
CA ILE A 152 6.00 -6.45 10.38
C ILE A 152 5.89 -7.66 9.48
N TYR A 153 4.90 -8.49 9.76
CA TYR A 153 4.55 -9.67 8.99
C TYR A 153 3.07 -9.60 8.67
N GLY A 154 2.71 -9.86 7.43
CA GLY A 154 1.33 -9.70 7.02
C GLY A 154 0.90 -10.59 5.87
N PHE A 155 -0.42 -10.68 5.75
CA PHE A 155 -1.11 -11.28 4.62
C PHE A 155 -2.13 -10.27 4.09
N ILE A 156 -2.19 -10.16 2.77
CA ILE A 156 -3.19 -9.36 2.07
C ILE A 156 -3.99 -10.25 1.13
N HIS A 157 -5.29 -10.00 1.07
CA HIS A 157 -6.14 -10.45 -0.03
C HIS A 157 -7.04 -9.29 -0.42
N TYR A 158 -6.80 -8.75 -1.60
CA TYR A 158 -7.47 -7.57 -2.12
C TYR A 158 -8.02 -7.87 -3.51
N ASN A 159 -9.33 -7.70 -3.68
CA ASN A 159 -10.03 -7.88 -4.94
C ASN A 159 -10.75 -6.59 -5.31
N THR A 160 -10.48 -6.11 -6.52
CA THR A 160 -11.01 -4.82 -6.98
C THR A 160 -11.29 -4.82 -8.47
N LYS A 161 -12.21 -3.96 -8.89
CA LYS A 161 -12.48 -3.67 -10.29
C LYS A 161 -11.83 -2.34 -10.67
N VAL A 162 -10.96 -2.42 -11.66
CA VAL A 162 -10.48 -1.28 -12.44
C VAL A 162 -11.34 -1.24 -13.71
N GLU A 163 -11.58 -0.06 -14.30
CA GLU A 163 -12.56 0.13 -15.39
C GLU A 163 -12.60 -0.99 -16.45
N SER A 164 -11.44 -1.50 -16.87
CA SER A 164 -11.33 -2.52 -17.92
C SER A 164 -10.94 -3.93 -17.43
N PHE A 165 -10.66 -4.12 -16.13
CA PHE A 165 -10.23 -5.43 -15.61
C PHE A 165 -10.54 -5.63 -14.12
N THR A 166 -10.62 -6.89 -13.72
CA THR A 166 -10.64 -7.26 -12.30
C THR A 166 -9.23 -7.65 -11.87
N LYS A 167 -8.84 -7.21 -10.67
CA LYS A 167 -7.55 -7.48 -10.05
C LYS A 167 -7.77 -8.28 -8.77
N ASP A 168 -7.16 -9.46 -8.68
CA ASP A 168 -7.01 -10.24 -7.46
C ASP A 168 -5.55 -10.19 -7.00
N PHE A 169 -5.29 -9.57 -5.86
CA PHE A 169 -3.96 -9.32 -5.31
C PHE A 169 -3.83 -10.00 -3.96
N ARG A 170 -3.03 -11.05 -3.88
CA ARG A 170 -2.99 -11.93 -2.70
C ARG A 170 -1.58 -12.39 -2.38
N GLY A 171 -1.22 -12.35 -1.10
CA GLY A 171 0.05 -12.92 -0.68
C GLY A 171 0.51 -12.54 0.71
N TYR A 172 1.72 -12.97 1.03
CA TYR A 172 2.40 -12.71 2.29
C TYR A 172 3.53 -11.71 2.11
N PHE A 173 3.79 -10.91 3.13
CA PHE A 173 4.90 -9.97 3.15
C PHE A 173 5.56 -9.91 4.53
N LYS A 174 6.82 -9.49 4.54
CA LYS A 174 7.58 -9.11 5.72
C LYS A 174 8.46 -7.91 5.42
N ALA A 175 8.58 -7.01 6.38
CA ALA A 175 9.47 -5.85 6.25
C ALA A 175 9.90 -5.36 7.63
N VAL A 176 10.86 -4.43 7.65
CA VAL A 176 11.20 -3.62 8.81
C VAL A 176 10.64 -2.22 8.57
N ILE A 177 9.98 -1.65 9.57
CA ILE A 177 9.38 -0.32 9.46
C ILE A 177 10.45 0.75 9.51
N LYS A 178 10.59 1.53 8.43
CA LYS A 178 11.55 2.64 8.30
C LYS A 178 11.04 3.93 8.94
#